data_AF-A0A3E0GX52-F1
#
_entry.id   AF-A0A3E0GX52-F1
#
_cell.length_a   1.000
_cell.length_b   1.000
_cell.length_c   1.000
_cell.angle_alpha   90.00
_cell.angle_beta   90.00
_cell.angle_gamma   90.00
#
_symmetry.space_group_name_H-M   'P 1'
#
loop_
_entity.id
_entity.type
_entity.pdbx_description
1 polymer ?
#
loop_
_entity_poly.entity_id
_entity_poly.type
_entity_poly.pdbx_seq_one_letter_code
_entity_poly.pdbx_strand_id
1 'polypeptide(L)'
;MTDLMEQLPAMKRYTSQQLDHTAEDIAHIVDFLATALYTDSPGLFTGFLRWTTEILMARGVPSQVLFPALNVLAAQLKDLTRASRLLNEARADLDESLGEA
;
A
#
# COMPACT_ATOMS: atom_id res chain seq x y z
N MET A 1 6.18 4.77 -10.60
CA MET A 1 4.85 4.74 -11.23
C MET A 1 4.75 3.68 -12.31
N THR A 2 5.76 3.50 -13.17
CA THR A 2 5.79 2.47 -14.22
C THR A 2 5.51 1.05 -13.70
N ASP A 3 6.26 0.57 -12.71
CA ASP A 3 6.08 -0.78 -12.13
C ASP A 3 4.67 -0.99 -11.56
N LEU A 4 4.07 0.07 -11.00
CA LEU A 4 2.71 0.00 -10.48
C LEU A 4 1.69 -0.09 -11.60
N MET A 5 1.88 0.61 -12.72
CA MET A 5 1.02 0.48 -13.90
C MET A 5 1.11 -0.90 -14.56
N GLU A 6 2.24 -1.60 -14.41
CA GLU A 6 2.38 -2.99 -14.84
C GLU A 6 1.58 -3.95 -13.95
N GLN A 7 1.61 -3.73 -12.63
CA GLN A 7 0.85 -4.55 -11.68
C GLN A 7 -0.65 -4.19 -11.58
N LEU A 8 -1.01 -2.95 -11.92
CA LEU A 8 -2.39 -2.45 -11.95
C LEU A 8 -2.73 -1.86 -13.32
N PRO A 9 -3.00 -2.70 -14.34
CA PRO A 9 -3.25 -2.24 -15.71
C PRO A 9 -4.44 -1.27 -15.85
N ALA A 10 -5.36 -1.24 -14.88
CA ALA A 10 -6.47 -0.29 -14.82
C ALA A 10 -5.99 1.18 -14.82
N MET A 11 -4.79 1.45 -14.25
CA MET A 11 -4.19 2.79 -14.22
C MET A 11 -3.91 3.37 -15.60
N LYS A 12 -3.81 2.53 -16.65
CA LYS A 12 -3.62 3.01 -18.03
C LYS A 12 -4.81 3.84 -18.54
N ARG A 13 -5.96 3.76 -17.87
CA ARG A 13 -7.17 4.53 -18.18
C ARG A 13 -7.39 5.70 -17.23
N TYR A 14 -6.49 5.93 -16.28
CA TYR A 14 -6.63 7.02 -15.32
C TYR A 14 -6.44 8.37 -16.00
N THR A 15 -7.23 9.35 -15.57
CA THR A 15 -7.00 10.76 -15.88
C THR A 15 -5.74 11.26 -15.17
N SER A 16 -5.19 12.40 -15.59
CA SER A 16 -4.05 13.02 -14.91
C SER A 16 -4.34 13.25 -13.41
N GLN A 17 -5.55 13.72 -13.08
CA GLN A 17 -5.96 13.92 -11.69
C GLN A 17 -5.98 12.60 -10.89
N GLN A 18 -6.43 11.50 -11.50
CA GLN A 18 -6.42 10.19 -10.85
C GLN A 18 -4.99 9.67 -10.63
N LEU A 19 -4.08 9.95 -11.57
CA LEU A 19 -2.65 9.62 -11.42
C LEU A 19 -2.00 10.45 -10.31
N ASP A 20 -2.33 11.74 -10.20
CA ASP A 20 -1.82 12.61 -9.14
C ASP A 20 -2.28 12.13 -7.76
N HIS A 21 -3.57 11.80 -7.60
CA HIS A 21 -4.07 11.21 -6.35
C HIS A 21 -3.44 9.85 -6.05
N THR A 22 -3.20 9.01 -7.07
CA THR A 22 -2.50 7.73 -6.87
C THR A 22 -1.06 7.95 -6.41
N ALA A 23 -0.37 8.96 -6.94
CA ALA A 23 0.98 9.32 -6.51
C ALA A 23 1.00 9.83 -5.07
N GLU A 24 0.01 10.64 -4.69
CA GLU A 24 -0.20 11.11 -3.32
C GLU A 24 -0.46 9.96 -2.35
N ASP A 25 -1.33 9.01 -2.71
CA ASP A 25 -1.59 7.81 -1.90
C ASP A 25 -0.32 6.96 -1.69
N ILE A 26 0.51 6.80 -2.72
CA ILE A 26 1.79 6.10 -2.60
C ILE A 26 2.77 6.87 -1.71
N ALA A 27 2.81 8.19 -1.80
CA ALA A 27 3.64 9.01 -0.93
C ALA A 27 3.26 8.80 0.54
N HIS A 28 1.96 8.81 0.86
CA HIS A 28 1.48 8.50 2.20
C HIS A 28 1.86 7.08 2.65
N ILE A 29 1.72 6.07 1.79
CA ILE A 29 2.17 4.69 2.10
C ILE A 29 3.67 4.69 2.46
N VAL A 30 4.51 5.37 1.68
CA VAL A 30 5.96 5.44 1.93
C VAL A 30 6.27 6.20 3.23
N ASP A 31 5.56 7.28 3.53
CA ASP A 31 5.75 8.06 4.76
C ASP A 31 5.39 7.26 6.02
N PHE A 32 4.28 6.51 5.99
CA PHE A 32 3.91 5.64 7.10
C PHE A 32 4.86 4.45 7.24
N LEU A 33 5.36 3.89 6.12
CA LEU A 33 6.41 2.87 6.14
C LEU A 33 7.70 3.41 6.78
N ALA A 34 8.15 4.59 6.37
CA ALA A 34 9.33 5.24 6.91
C ALA A 34 9.18 5.54 8.40
N THR A 35 8.01 6.03 8.81
CA THR A 35 7.68 6.29 10.22
C THR A 35 7.73 5.01 11.04
N ALA A 36 7.08 3.94 10.60
CA ALA A 36 7.06 2.66 11.29
C ALA A 36 8.47 2.04 11.40
N LEU A 37 9.31 2.22 10.37
CA LEU A 37 10.72 1.81 10.41
C LEU A 37 11.56 2.65 11.37
N TYR A 38 11.31 3.96 11.42
CA TYR A 38 11.99 4.88 12.31
C TYR A 38 11.65 4.60 13.79
N THR A 39 10.37 4.36 14.09
CA THR A 39 9.89 4.13 15.46
C THR A 39 9.90 2.66 15.89
N ASP A 40 10.26 1.73 14.99
CA ASP A 40 10.14 0.28 15.18
C ASP A 40 8.73 -0.15 15.62
N SER A 41 7.71 0.46 15.02
CA SER A 41 6.30 0.20 15.36
C SER A 41 5.52 -0.25 14.12
N PRO A 42 5.48 -1.57 13.82
CA PRO A 42 4.74 -2.11 12.68
C PRO A 42 3.25 -1.73 12.69
N GLY A 43 2.66 -1.62 13.89
CA GLY A 43 1.27 -1.25 14.08
C GLY A 43 0.87 0.11 13.48
N LEU A 44 1.80 1.06 13.36
CA LEU A 44 1.54 2.34 12.70
C LEU A 44 1.24 2.16 11.21
N PHE A 45 2.01 1.31 10.54
CA PHE A 45 1.85 1.06 9.11
C PHE A 45 0.65 0.15 8.83
N THR A 46 0.47 -0.93 9.60
CA THR A 46 -0.67 -1.83 9.41
C THR A 46 -1.99 -1.15 9.75
N GLY A 47 -2.03 -0.35 10.83
CA GLY A 47 -3.17 0.47 11.19
C GLY A 47 -3.54 1.48 10.10
N PHE A 48 -2.55 2.15 9.50
CA PHE A 48 -2.78 3.05 8.36
C PHE A 48 -3.39 2.32 7.16
N LEU A 49 -2.90 1.12 6.82
CA LEU A 49 -3.42 0.35 5.68
C LEU A 49 -4.84 -0.17 5.91
N ARG A 50 -5.19 -0.57 7.14
CA ARG A 50 -6.57 -0.93 7.50
C ARG A 50 -7.51 0.26 7.41
N TRP A 51 -7.12 1.40 7.96
CA TRP A 51 -7.89 2.64 7.82
C TRP A 51 -8.06 3.06 6.35
N THR A 52 -7.01 2.92 5.54
CA THR A 52 -7.07 3.21 4.10
C THR A 52 -8.04 2.26 3.39
N THR A 53 -8.05 0.98 3.77
CA THR A 53 -9.00 -0.01 3.26
C THR A 53 -10.45 0.40 3.53
N GLU A 54 -10.76 0.83 4.75
CA GLU A 54 -12.10 1.33 5.10
C GLU A 54 -12.50 2.53 4.23
N ILE A 55 -11.58 3.47 4.00
CA ILE A 55 -11.83 4.64 3.15
C ILE A 55 -12.08 4.23 1.70
N LEU A 56 -11.25 3.34 1.14
CA LEU A 56 -11.39 2.88 -0.23
C LEU A 56 -12.73 2.19 -0.44
N MET A 57 -13.11 1.30 0.49
CA MET A 57 -14.42 0.63 0.44
C MET A 57 -15.57 1.63 0.53
N ALA A 58 -15.50 2.62 1.42
CA ALA A 58 -16.51 3.67 1.51
C ALA A 58 -16.64 4.50 0.22
N ARG A 59 -15.58 4.59 -0.58
CA ARG A 59 -15.54 5.25 -1.90
C ARG A 59 -15.91 4.32 -3.07
N GLY A 60 -16.26 3.06 -2.80
CA GLY A 60 -16.55 2.05 -3.82
C GLY A 60 -15.31 1.57 -4.59
N VAL A 61 -14.11 1.81 -4.06
CA VAL A 61 -12.85 1.32 -4.62
C VAL A 61 -12.50 0.00 -3.94
N PRO A 62 -12.23 -1.08 -4.71
CA PRO A 62 -11.79 -2.35 -4.13
C PRO A 62 -10.48 -2.16 -3.38
N SER A 63 -10.43 -2.52 -2.10
CA SER A 63 -9.23 -2.40 -1.25
C SER A 63 -8.05 -3.24 -1.74
N GLN A 64 -8.30 -4.26 -2.58
CA GLN A 64 -7.27 -5.08 -3.19
C GLN A 64 -6.30 -4.27 -4.07
N VAL A 65 -6.65 -3.03 -4.45
CA VAL A 65 -5.76 -2.11 -5.17
C VAL A 65 -4.51 -1.71 -4.37
N LEU A 66 -4.48 -1.94 -3.04
CA LEU A 66 -3.30 -1.70 -2.21
C LEU A 66 -2.20 -2.74 -2.42
N PHE A 67 -2.55 -3.99 -2.75
CA PHE A 67 -1.54 -5.07 -2.92
C PHE A 67 -0.51 -4.79 -4.02
N PRO A 68 -0.89 -4.32 -5.23
CA PRO A 68 0.08 -3.89 -6.23
C PRO A 68 1.11 -2.89 -5.72
N ALA A 69 0.70 -1.88 -4.95
CA ALA A 69 1.60 -0.89 -4.38
C ALA A 69 2.58 -1.54 -3.37
N LEU A 70 2.06 -2.38 -2.46
CA LEU A 70 2.88 -3.11 -1.49
C LEU A 70 3.86 -4.08 -2.16
N ASN A 71 3.45 -4.74 -3.25
CA ASN A 71 4.31 -5.64 -4.02
C ASN A 71 5.45 -4.89 -4.71
N VAL A 72 5.15 -3.73 -5.32
CA VAL A 72 6.18 -2.88 -5.92
C VAL A 72 7.18 -2.43 -4.86
N LEU A 73 6.71 -1.96 -3.69
CA LEU A 73 7.58 -1.56 -2.59
C LEU A 73 8.43 -2.74 -2.08
N ALA A 74 7.84 -3.92 -1.94
CA ALA A 74 8.57 -5.12 -1.52
C ALA A 74 9.68 -5.52 -2.51
N ALA A 75 9.41 -5.39 -3.81
CA ALA A 75 10.42 -5.65 -4.84
C ALA A 75 11.55 -4.62 -4.82
N GLN A 76 11.21 -3.33 -4.67
CA GLN A 76 12.16 -2.22 -4.64
C GLN A 76 13.02 -2.19 -3.37
N LEU A 77 12.47 -2.64 -2.23
CA LEU A 77 13.13 -2.61 -0.92
C LEU A 77 13.60 -3.99 -0.45
N LYS A 78 13.64 -4.99 -1.35
CA LYS A 78 13.95 -6.39 -1.02
C LYS A 78 15.25 -6.59 -0.22
N ASP A 79 16.26 -5.75 -0.47
CA ASP A 79 17.58 -5.82 0.15
C ASP A 79 17.62 -5.14 1.54
N LEU A 80 16.53 -4.47 1.95
CA LEU A 80 16.38 -3.83 3.25
C LEU A 80 15.56 -4.73 4.20
N THR A 81 16.25 -5.55 4.99
CA THR A 81 15.64 -6.59 5.83
C THR A 81 14.48 -6.08 6.71
N ARG A 82 14.61 -4.90 7.32
CA ARG A 82 13.55 -4.33 8.17
C ARG A 82 12.32 -3.92 7.35
N ALA A 83 12.53 -3.31 6.18
CA ALA A 83 11.43 -2.91 5.30
C ALA A 83 10.70 -4.14 4.73
N SER A 84 11.44 -5.14 4.26
CA SER A 84 10.87 -6.39 3.75
C SER A 84 10.01 -7.11 4.79
N ARG A 85 10.49 -7.19 6.04
CA ARG A 85 9.71 -7.78 7.14
C ARG A 85 8.41 -7.03 7.39
N LEU A 86 8.48 -5.70 7.51
CA LEU A 86 7.33 -4.86 7.81
C LEU A 86 6.28 -4.87 6.68
N LEU A 87 6.73 -4.90 5.42
CA LEU A 87 5.87 -5.04 4.25
C LEU A 87 5.18 -6.42 4.19
N ASN A 88 5.87 -7.49 4.59
CA ASN A 88 5.27 -8.83 4.65
C ASN A 88 4.23 -8.94 5.79
N GLU A 89 4.53 -8.39 6.96
CA GLU A 89 3.60 -8.30 8.09
C GLU A 89 2.33 -7.53 7.67
N ALA A 90 2.50 -6.39 7.00
CA ALA A 90 1.40 -5.58 6.51
C ALA A 90 0.52 -6.28 5.48
N ARG A 91 1.11 -7.07 4.58
CA ARG A 91 0.34 -7.84 3.60
C ARG A 91 -0.47 -8.94 4.27
N ALA A 92 0.12 -9.65 5.24
CA ALA A 92 -0.58 -10.70 5.97
C ALA A 92 -1.76 -10.13 6.77
N ASP A 93 -1.55 -9.01 7.46
CA ASP A 93 -2.59 -8.30 8.20
C ASP A 93 -3.73 -7.81 7.29
N LEU A 94 -3.39 -7.31 6.10
CA LEU A 94 -4.38 -6.88 5.11
C LEU A 94 -5.17 -8.08 4.55
N ASP A 95 -4.51 -9.19 4.23
CA ASP A 95 -5.18 -10.43 3.77
C ASP A 95 -6.15 -10.96 4.83
N GLU A 96 -5.76 -10.95 6.11
CA GLU A 96 -6.62 -11.34 7.23
C GLU A 96 -7.82 -10.42 7.36
N SER A 97 -7.59 -9.10 7.39
CA SER A 97 -8.65 -8.09 7.49
C SER A 97 -9.67 -8.14 6.35
N LEU A 98 -9.27 -8.57 5.14
CA LEU A 98 -10.16 -8.72 3.99
C LEU A 98 -10.87 -10.07 3.95
N GLY A 99 -10.33 -11.09 4.63
CA GLY A 99 -10.98 -12.39 4.77
C GLY A 99 -12.10 -12.40 5.83
N GLU A 100 -12.08 -11.45 6.76
CA GLU A 100 -13.08 -11.28 7.81
C GLU A 100 -14.29 -10.39 7.41
N ALA A 101 -14.20 -9.68 6.28
CA ALA A 101 -15.20 -8.73 5.78
C ALA A 101 -16.20 -9.38 4.80
#